data_AF-A0A7S2WYF2-F1
#
_entry.id   AF-A0A7S2WYF2-F1
#
_cell.length_a   1.000
_cell.length_b   1.000
_cell.length_c   1.000
_cell.angle_alpha   90.00
_cell.angle_beta   90.00
_cell.angle_gamma   90.00
#
_symmetry.space_group_name_H-M   'P 1'
#
loop_
_entity.id
_entity.type
_entity.pdbx_description
1 polymer ?
#
loop_
_entity_poly.entity_id
_entity_poly.type
_entity_poly.pdbx_seq_one_letter_code
_entity_poly.pdbx_strand_id
1 'polypeptide(L)'
;WSVIGKHVADYDRVAFGLTCKTFLEAVTMATTATATAANPEQKKKVALKTDLTDDKLFEQMPRFSLGWFQWVLRSFKRRKGAPKELRYGEYYDHLYDSDLMYLAAFQGSKKAMEWLVSQGIPLKIKGKYFRSDNNEVVAVVGAAAGGHIAMLEWLRSKGCEFDESTCSGAAKGGHLDVLKWLR
;
A
#
# COMPACT_ATOMS: atom_id res chain seq x y z
N TRP A 1 0.90 3.50 8.85
CA TRP A 1 -0.41 4.10 9.13
C TRP A 1 -0.35 5.21 10.19
N SER A 2 -0.02 4.95 11.45
CA SER A 2 0.03 6.00 12.50
C SER A 2 1.06 7.12 12.26
N VAL A 3 2.22 6.83 11.66
CA VAL A 3 3.22 7.84 11.27
C VAL A 3 2.86 8.55 9.98
N ILE A 4 2.32 7.81 9.01
CA ILE A 4 1.83 8.35 7.74
C ILE A 4 0.76 9.41 8.03
N GLY A 5 -0.23 9.10 8.86
CA GLY A 5 -1.24 10.08 9.28
C GLY A 5 -0.70 11.35 9.95
N LYS A 6 0.50 11.32 10.56
CA LYS A 6 1.13 12.50 11.18
C LYS A 6 1.92 13.38 10.22
N HIS A 7 2.36 12.84 9.08
CA HIS A 7 3.25 13.54 8.13
C HIS A 7 2.64 13.67 6.72
N VAL A 8 1.41 13.20 6.53
CA VAL A 8 0.63 13.20 5.29
C VAL A 8 0.56 14.60 4.64
N ALA A 9 0.39 15.66 5.44
CA ALA A 9 0.36 17.04 4.94
C ALA A 9 1.59 17.47 4.12
N ASP A 10 2.77 16.92 4.42
CA ASP A 10 4.03 17.28 3.75
C ASP A 10 4.30 16.44 2.49
N TYR A 11 3.76 15.21 2.44
CA TYR A 11 4.07 14.23 1.38
C TYR A 11 2.92 14.00 0.37
N ASP A 12 1.72 14.52 0.65
CA ASP A 12 0.51 14.19 -0.09
C ASP A 12 0.46 14.68 -1.54
N ARG A 13 1.08 15.81 -1.87
CA ARG A 13 1.01 16.34 -3.24
C ARG A 13 1.68 15.43 -4.27
N VAL A 14 2.69 14.67 -3.85
CA VAL A 14 3.44 13.76 -4.72
C VAL A 14 2.89 12.34 -4.61
N ALA A 15 2.55 11.89 -3.39
CA ALA A 15 2.05 10.54 -3.16
C ALA A 15 0.64 10.30 -3.72
N PHE A 16 -0.28 11.27 -3.59
CA PHE A 16 -1.63 11.18 -4.14
C PHE A 16 -1.70 11.56 -5.62
N GLY A 17 -0.72 12.35 -6.09
CA GLY A 17 -0.62 12.75 -7.49
C GLY A 17 -0.20 11.62 -8.43
N LEU A 18 0.54 10.64 -7.93
CA LEU A 18 1.06 9.54 -8.76
C LEU A 18 0.16 8.30 -8.76
N THR A 19 -0.89 8.26 -7.92
CA THR A 19 -1.74 7.08 -7.70
C THR A 19 -3.02 7.04 -8.53
N CYS A 20 -3.55 8.18 -8.97
CA CYS A 20 -4.86 8.24 -9.61
C CYS A 20 -4.77 8.54 -11.11
N LYS A 21 -5.34 7.66 -11.95
CA LYS A 21 -5.58 7.91 -13.38
C LYS A 21 -6.27 9.26 -13.59
N THR A 22 -7.22 9.61 -12.73
CA THR A 22 -7.93 10.90 -12.72
C THR A 22 -7.03 12.09 -12.40
N PHE A 23 -6.02 11.92 -11.54
CA PHE A 23 -5.06 12.98 -11.25
C PHE A 23 -4.10 13.14 -12.43
N LEU A 24 -3.61 12.02 -12.99
CA LEU A 24 -2.79 12.05 -14.20
C LEU A 24 -3.56 12.70 -15.35
N GLU A 25 -4.83 12.32 -15.58
CA GLU A 25 -5.73 12.92 -16.55
C GLU A 25 -5.97 14.41 -16.26
N ALA A 26 -6.24 14.81 -15.02
CA ALA A 26 -6.44 16.21 -14.64
C ALA A 26 -5.18 17.07 -14.81
N VAL A 27 -4.00 16.54 -14.47
CA VAL A 27 -2.70 17.21 -14.68
C VAL A 27 -2.37 17.28 -16.17
N THR A 28 -2.61 16.20 -16.93
CA THR A 28 -2.36 16.16 -18.37
C THR A 28 -3.30 17.13 -19.11
N MET A 29 -4.57 17.19 -18.71
CA MET A 29 -5.54 18.17 -19.24
C MET A 29 -5.14 19.60 -18.87
N ALA A 30 -4.65 19.84 -17.65
CA ALA A 30 -4.18 21.15 -17.23
C ALA A 30 -2.93 21.61 -17.98
N THR A 31 -2.03 20.70 -18.36
CA THR A 31 -0.81 21.02 -19.14
C THR A 31 -1.07 21.11 -20.65
N THR A 32 -2.04 20.39 -21.20
CA THR A 32 -2.45 20.53 -22.61
C THR A 32 -3.31 21.76 -22.85
N ALA A 33 -4.17 22.16 -21.89
CA ALA A 33 -4.99 23.36 -21.98
C ALA A 33 -4.15 24.65 -22.00
N THR A 34 -2.95 24.64 -21.41
CA THR A 34 -2.00 25.76 -21.50
C THR A 34 -1.31 25.89 -22.86
N ALA A 35 -1.41 24.90 -23.74
CA ALA A 35 -0.74 24.92 -25.05
C ALA A 35 -1.63 25.38 -26.21
N THR A 36 -2.96 25.50 -26.05
CA THR A 36 -3.86 25.70 -27.23
C THR A 36 -5.03 26.68 -27.13
N ALA A 37 -5.30 27.42 -26.05
CA ALA A 37 -6.42 28.38 -26.11
C ALA A 37 -6.26 29.63 -25.24
N ALA A 38 -6.36 30.77 -25.91
CA ALA A 38 -6.53 32.10 -25.36
C ALA A 38 -7.91 32.25 -24.71
N ASN A 39 -7.97 32.56 -23.41
CA ASN A 39 -8.89 33.54 -22.80
C ASN A 39 -8.58 33.70 -21.28
N PRO A 40 -8.23 34.89 -20.75
CA PRO A 40 -7.82 35.05 -19.35
C PRO A 40 -8.95 35.00 -18.31
N GLU A 41 -10.22 35.15 -18.69
CA GLU A 41 -11.32 35.46 -17.73
C GLU A 41 -12.14 34.27 -17.21
N GLN A 42 -11.87 33.04 -17.65
CA GLN A 42 -12.53 31.83 -17.14
C GLN A 42 -11.56 30.91 -16.39
N LYS A 43 -10.72 31.49 -15.52
CA LYS A 43 -9.94 30.73 -14.54
C LYS A 43 -10.75 30.50 -13.26
N LYS A 44 -11.79 29.68 -13.32
CA LYS A 44 -12.22 28.98 -12.09
C LYS A 44 -11.20 27.87 -11.86
N LYS A 45 -10.13 28.20 -11.11
CA LYS A 45 -9.20 27.20 -10.56
C LYS A 45 -10.04 26.15 -9.84
N VAL A 46 -10.27 25.01 -10.47
CA VAL A 46 -10.71 23.81 -9.75
C VAL A 46 -9.49 23.39 -8.94
N ALA A 47 -9.33 24.01 -7.78
CA ALA A 47 -8.37 23.57 -6.79
C ALA A 47 -8.92 22.26 -6.25
N LEU A 48 -8.44 21.13 -6.77
CA LEU A 48 -8.59 19.82 -6.14
C LEU A 48 -7.90 19.92 -4.77
N LYS A 49 -8.66 20.29 -3.74
CA LYS A 49 -8.23 20.24 -2.35
C LYS A 49 -8.74 18.94 -1.78
N THR A 50 -7.82 18.02 -1.48
CA THR A 50 -8.11 16.89 -0.61
C THR A 50 -8.30 17.45 0.80
N ASP A 51 -9.49 17.31 1.36
CA ASP A 51 -9.74 17.60 2.77
C ASP A 51 -9.31 16.39 3.59
N LEU A 52 -8.13 16.50 4.21
CA LEU A 52 -7.52 15.44 5.00
C LEU A 52 -8.10 15.37 6.42
N THR A 53 -8.97 16.32 6.77
CA THR A 53 -9.75 16.29 8.02
C THR A 53 -11.09 15.59 7.85
N ASP A 54 -11.42 15.17 6.62
CA ASP A 54 -12.59 14.34 6.36
C ASP A 54 -12.32 12.92 6.88
N ASP A 55 -12.96 12.58 8.01
CA ASP A 55 -12.91 11.25 8.63
C ASP A 55 -13.31 10.13 7.64
N LYS A 56 -14.06 10.47 6.58
CA LYS A 56 -14.45 9.54 5.50
C LYS A 56 -13.28 9.07 4.65
N LEU A 57 -12.16 9.81 4.62
CA LEU A 57 -10.94 9.36 3.95
C LEU A 57 -10.42 8.05 4.55
N PHE A 58 -10.74 7.80 5.82
CA PHE A 58 -10.38 6.59 6.57
C PHE A 58 -11.51 5.56 6.63
N GLU A 59 -12.74 5.91 6.26
CA GLU A 59 -13.86 4.96 6.17
C GLU A 59 -13.67 3.95 5.02
N GLN A 60 -12.97 4.36 3.95
CA GLN A 60 -12.67 3.49 2.82
C GLN A 60 -11.17 3.38 2.61
N MET A 61 -10.62 2.20 2.88
CA MET A 61 -9.21 1.91 2.62
C MET A 61 -8.90 2.15 1.13
N PRO A 62 -7.90 2.97 0.80
CA PRO A 62 -7.54 3.22 -0.59
C PRO A 62 -7.17 1.89 -1.26
N ARG A 63 -7.66 1.68 -2.48
CA ARG A 63 -7.37 0.49 -3.31
C ARG A 63 -6.38 0.88 -4.41
N PHE A 64 -5.22 0.24 -4.46
CA PHE A 64 -4.23 0.49 -5.50
C PHE A 64 -4.46 -0.47 -6.66
N SER A 65 -4.46 0.08 -7.86
CA SER A 65 -4.54 -0.71 -9.08
C SER A 65 -3.23 -1.45 -9.34
N LEU A 66 -3.28 -2.52 -10.14
CA LEU A 66 -2.05 -3.18 -10.60
C LEU A 66 -1.08 -2.20 -11.29
N GLY A 67 -1.61 -1.23 -12.05
CA GLY A 67 -0.79 -0.21 -12.72
C GLY A 67 0.02 0.63 -11.73
N TRP A 68 -0.52 0.87 -10.53
CA TRP A 68 0.21 1.55 -9.47
C TRP A 68 1.39 0.72 -8.96
N PHE A 69 1.18 -0.57 -8.65
CA PHE A 69 2.27 -1.48 -8.26
C PHE A 69 3.36 -1.56 -9.33
N GLN A 70 2.96 -1.60 -10.61
CA GLN A 70 3.87 -1.58 -11.75
C GLN A 70 4.71 -0.30 -11.81
N TRP A 71 4.07 0.85 -11.63
CA TRP A 71 4.75 2.15 -11.61
C TRP A 71 5.73 2.24 -10.45
N VAL A 72 5.31 1.91 -9.22
CA VAL A 72 6.18 1.96 -8.04
C VAL A 72 7.42 1.08 -8.22
N LEU A 73 7.24 -0.16 -8.67
CA LEU A 73 8.36 -1.08 -8.84
C LEU A 73 9.39 -0.59 -9.89
N ARG A 74 8.94 0.18 -10.89
CA ARG A 74 9.81 0.76 -11.93
C ARG A 74 10.47 2.08 -11.51
N SER A 75 9.79 2.87 -10.71
CA SER A 75 10.20 4.23 -10.38
C SER A 75 11.11 4.32 -9.15
N PHE A 76 11.00 3.38 -8.21
CA PHE A 76 11.77 3.41 -6.96
C PHE A 76 12.96 2.45 -6.98
N LYS A 77 14.04 2.83 -6.28
CA LYS A 77 15.18 1.94 -6.06
C LYS A 77 14.71 0.73 -5.25
N ARG A 78 14.91 -0.47 -5.80
CA ARG A 78 14.46 -1.73 -5.19
C ARG A 78 15.58 -2.38 -4.36
N ARG A 79 15.28 -2.83 -3.15
CA ARG A 79 16.12 -3.76 -2.37
C ARG A 79 15.40 -5.08 -2.13
N LYS A 80 16.13 -6.19 -2.34
CA LYS A 80 15.58 -7.54 -2.19
C LYS A 80 15.36 -7.88 -0.72
N GLY A 81 14.29 -8.63 -0.45
CA GLY A 81 13.96 -9.13 0.88
C GLY A 81 13.25 -8.09 1.76
N ALA A 82 13.57 -8.10 3.05
CA ALA A 82 12.99 -7.24 4.07
C ALA A 82 14.08 -6.51 4.86
N PRO A 83 13.76 -5.38 5.51
CA PRO A 83 14.70 -4.72 6.42
C PRO A 83 15.10 -5.67 7.58
N LYS A 84 16.38 -5.64 7.95
CA LYS A 84 16.96 -6.49 9.01
C LYS A 84 16.54 -6.07 10.43
N GLU A 85 16.18 -4.81 10.60
CA GLU A 85 15.82 -4.20 11.87
C GLU A 85 14.43 -3.55 11.77
N LEU A 86 13.70 -3.55 12.88
CA LEU A 86 12.48 -2.79 13.04
C LEU A 86 12.83 -1.32 13.13
N ARG A 87 12.44 -0.54 12.13
CA ARG A 87 12.85 0.86 12.02
C ARG A 87 11.63 1.73 11.81
N TYR A 88 11.05 2.16 12.92
CA TYR A 88 9.83 2.96 12.93
C TYR A 88 10.17 4.43 12.73
N GLY A 89 9.67 5.05 11.66
CA GLY A 89 9.83 6.49 11.41
C GLY A 89 11.10 6.89 10.64
N GLU A 90 11.92 5.93 10.22
CA GLU A 90 13.03 6.20 9.29
C GLU A 90 12.50 6.22 7.84
N TYR A 91 12.87 7.26 7.09
CA TYR A 91 12.60 7.36 5.66
C TYR A 91 13.73 6.70 4.87
N TYR A 92 13.36 5.92 3.85
CA TYR A 92 14.32 5.29 2.94
C TYR A 92 14.27 5.91 1.55
N ASP A 93 15.42 5.96 0.89
CA ASP A 93 15.53 6.30 -0.54
C ASP A 93 15.22 5.11 -1.46
N HIS A 94 14.78 3.99 -0.89
CA HIS A 94 14.54 2.72 -1.56
C HIS A 94 13.34 1.98 -0.94
N LEU A 95 12.84 1.00 -1.69
CA LEU A 95 11.70 0.17 -1.37
C LEU A 95 12.15 -1.29 -1.21
N TYR A 96 11.69 -1.97 -0.16
CA TYR A 96 11.92 -3.40 -0.01
C TYR A 96 10.85 -4.20 -0.74
N ASP A 97 11.23 -5.40 -1.20
CA ASP A 97 10.29 -6.39 -1.74
C ASP A 97 9.15 -6.69 -0.75
N SER A 98 9.48 -6.71 0.55
CA SER A 98 8.51 -6.90 1.63
C SER A 98 7.43 -5.82 1.69
N ASP A 99 7.77 -4.57 1.40
CA ASP A 99 6.84 -3.44 1.53
C ASP A 99 5.72 -3.53 0.50
N LEU A 100 6.07 -3.84 -0.76
CA LEU A 100 5.10 -4.06 -1.82
C LEU A 100 4.27 -5.31 -1.60
N MET A 101 4.90 -6.41 -1.17
CA MET A 101 4.20 -7.66 -0.92
C MET A 101 3.22 -7.53 0.26
N TYR A 102 3.65 -6.88 1.34
CA TYR A 102 2.78 -6.54 2.46
C TYR A 102 1.60 -5.70 2.01
N LEU A 103 1.84 -4.63 1.24
CA LEU A 103 0.78 -3.73 0.79
C LEU A 103 -0.22 -4.42 -0.15
N ALA A 104 0.26 -5.25 -1.07
CA ALA A 104 -0.60 -6.01 -1.97
C ALA A 104 -1.49 -7.00 -1.20
N ALA A 105 -0.93 -7.67 -0.19
CA ALA A 105 -1.67 -8.57 0.67
C ALA A 105 -2.66 -7.83 1.57
N PHE A 106 -2.24 -6.69 2.12
CA PHE A 106 -3.08 -5.79 2.94
C PHE A 106 -4.27 -5.24 2.17
N GLN A 107 -4.17 -5.06 0.85
CA GLN A 107 -5.29 -4.69 -0.02
C GLN A 107 -6.11 -5.87 -0.55
N GLY A 108 -5.69 -7.11 -0.26
CA GLY A 108 -6.35 -8.31 -0.77
C GLY A 108 -6.16 -8.49 -2.28
N SER A 109 -5.17 -7.83 -2.89
CA SER A 109 -4.98 -7.81 -4.34
C SER A 109 -4.16 -9.01 -4.80
N LYS A 110 -4.85 -10.14 -5.02
CA LYS A 110 -4.22 -11.38 -5.52
C LYS A 110 -3.47 -11.15 -6.84
N LYS A 111 -4.08 -10.38 -7.73
CA LYS A 111 -3.50 -10.01 -9.03
C LYS A 111 -2.18 -9.26 -8.87
N ALA A 112 -2.08 -8.32 -7.92
CA ALA A 112 -0.84 -7.62 -7.65
C ALA A 112 0.22 -8.55 -7.05
N MET A 113 -0.15 -9.44 -6.12
CA MET A 113 0.78 -10.40 -5.54
C MET A 113 1.33 -11.38 -6.58
N GLU A 114 0.47 -11.96 -7.42
CA GLU A 114 0.89 -12.84 -8.51
C GLU A 114 1.82 -12.13 -9.50
N TRP A 115 1.51 -10.87 -9.83
CA TRP A 115 2.37 -10.06 -10.67
C TRP A 115 3.73 -9.78 -10.02
N LEU A 116 3.77 -9.40 -8.73
CA LEU A 116 5.03 -9.18 -8.00
C LEU A 116 5.88 -10.46 -8.00
N VAL A 117 5.27 -11.62 -7.78
CA VAL A 117 5.95 -12.93 -7.88
C VAL A 117 6.52 -13.15 -9.27
N SER A 118 5.79 -12.78 -10.33
CA SER A 118 6.29 -12.87 -11.71
C SER A 118 7.47 -11.92 -11.99
N GLN A 119 7.67 -10.86 -11.19
CA GLN A 119 8.84 -9.98 -11.25
C GLN A 119 10.04 -10.50 -10.43
N GLY A 120 9.97 -11.75 -9.95
CA GLY A 120 10.99 -12.38 -9.14
C GLY A 120 11.01 -11.91 -7.68
N ILE A 121 9.90 -11.35 -7.18
CA ILE A 121 9.73 -11.07 -5.75
C ILE A 121 9.23 -12.35 -5.06
N PRO A 122 9.94 -12.91 -4.06
CA PRO A 122 9.47 -14.10 -3.37
C PRO A 122 8.12 -13.85 -2.69
N LEU A 123 7.24 -14.86 -2.63
CA LEU A 123 6.00 -14.76 -1.86
C LEU A 123 6.27 -14.89 -0.34
N LYS A 124 7.19 -15.79 0.02
CA LYS A 124 7.57 -16.10 1.40
C LYS A 124 8.71 -15.21 1.86
N ILE A 125 8.52 -13.90 1.76
CA ILE A 125 9.49 -12.94 2.31
C ILE A 125 9.29 -12.94 3.81
N LYS A 126 10.37 -13.19 4.53
CA LYS A 126 10.37 -13.08 5.97
C LYS A 126 10.91 -11.70 6.38
N GLY A 127 10.21 -11.03 7.29
CA GLY A 127 10.58 -9.68 7.73
C GLY A 127 10.07 -9.40 9.14
N LYS A 128 10.75 -8.49 9.84
CA LYS A 128 10.35 -8.08 11.18
C LYS A 128 9.31 -6.97 11.10
N TYR A 129 8.04 -7.31 11.25
CA TYR A 129 6.97 -6.33 11.37
C TYR A 129 6.48 -6.30 12.83
N PHE A 130 5.85 -5.19 13.25
CA PHE A 130 5.07 -5.15 14.49
C PHE A 130 5.75 -5.47 15.83
N ARG A 131 7.09 -5.32 15.94
CA ARG A 131 7.89 -5.61 17.16
C ARG A 131 8.07 -7.09 17.49
N SER A 132 7.97 -7.95 16.48
CA SER A 132 8.20 -9.37 16.67
C SER A 132 9.65 -9.76 16.40
N ASP A 133 10.18 -10.64 17.25
CA ASP A 133 11.46 -11.32 17.03
C ASP A 133 11.34 -12.46 16.00
N ASN A 134 10.10 -12.78 15.59
CA ASN A 134 9.83 -13.85 14.66
C ASN A 134 10.10 -13.45 13.21
N ASN A 135 10.50 -14.43 12.41
CA ASN A 135 10.81 -14.28 10.99
C ASN A 135 9.53 -14.53 10.17
N GLU A 136 8.61 -13.56 10.23
CA GLU A 136 7.21 -13.66 9.80
C GLU A 136 7.02 -13.52 8.30
N VAL A 137 6.07 -14.25 7.72
CA VAL A 137 5.72 -14.08 6.31
C VAL A 137 4.89 -12.80 6.14
N VAL A 138 5.52 -11.78 5.55
CA VAL A 138 4.96 -10.41 5.44
C VAL A 138 3.60 -10.36 4.75
N ALA A 139 3.38 -11.24 3.79
CA ALA A 139 2.12 -11.37 3.06
C ALA A 139 0.98 -11.85 3.97
N VAL A 140 1.25 -12.78 4.89
CA VAL A 140 0.25 -13.32 5.82
C VAL A 140 -0.18 -12.24 6.80
N VAL A 141 0.80 -11.54 7.38
CA VAL A 141 0.55 -10.43 8.29
C VAL A 141 -0.25 -9.32 7.60
N GLY A 142 0.12 -8.95 6.37
CA GLY A 142 -0.62 -7.97 5.56
C GLY A 142 -2.06 -8.40 5.32
N ALA A 143 -2.28 -9.63 4.85
CA ALA A 143 -3.63 -10.15 4.59
C ALA A 143 -4.51 -10.20 5.85
N ALA A 144 -3.94 -10.58 6.99
CA ALA A 144 -4.65 -10.59 8.27
C ALA A 144 -5.00 -9.16 8.73
N ALA A 145 -4.04 -8.24 8.63
CA ALA A 145 -4.24 -6.83 8.97
C ALA A 145 -5.22 -6.11 8.04
N GLY A 146 -5.45 -6.62 6.83
CA GLY A 146 -6.45 -6.12 5.88
C GLY A 146 -7.80 -6.85 5.92
N GLY A 147 -7.95 -7.88 6.76
CA GLY A 147 -9.23 -8.56 6.92
C GLY A 147 -9.57 -9.57 5.83
N HIS A 148 -8.56 -10.09 5.12
CA HIS A 148 -8.78 -10.85 3.89
C HIS A 148 -8.67 -12.37 4.10
N ILE A 149 -9.74 -13.00 4.60
CA ILE A 149 -9.79 -14.46 4.84
C ILE A 149 -9.48 -15.26 3.57
N ALA A 150 -10.11 -14.94 2.44
CA ALA A 150 -9.85 -15.65 1.16
C ALA A 150 -8.37 -15.52 0.71
N MET A 151 -7.70 -14.41 1.06
CA MET A 151 -6.28 -14.24 0.79
C MET A 151 -5.43 -15.10 1.73
N LEU A 152 -5.80 -15.18 3.01
CA LEU A 152 -5.15 -16.07 3.97
C LEU A 152 -5.28 -17.54 3.52
N GLU A 153 -6.46 -17.98 3.11
CA GLU A 153 -6.65 -19.32 2.53
C GLU A 153 -5.73 -19.59 1.33
N TRP A 154 -5.64 -18.61 0.42
CA TRP A 154 -4.72 -18.71 -0.72
C TRP A 154 -3.26 -18.79 -0.28
N LEU A 155 -2.82 -17.98 0.68
CA LEU A 155 -1.47 -18.02 1.23
C LEU A 155 -1.17 -19.35 1.92
N ARG A 156 -2.13 -19.91 2.66
CA ARG A 156 -2.03 -21.24 3.27
C ARG A 156 -1.84 -22.32 2.20
N SER A 157 -2.56 -22.25 1.08
CA SER A 157 -2.39 -23.16 -0.06
C SER A 157 -1.00 -23.09 -0.71
N LYS A 158 -0.28 -21.97 -0.55
CA LYS A 158 1.10 -21.79 -0.99
C LYS A 158 2.13 -22.23 0.07
N GLY A 159 1.68 -22.81 1.18
CA GLY A 159 2.52 -23.26 2.28
C GLY A 159 3.12 -22.10 3.07
N CYS A 160 2.41 -20.98 3.18
CA CYS A 160 2.73 -19.94 4.15
C CYS A 160 2.14 -20.34 5.50
N GLU A 161 2.99 -20.41 6.51
CA GLU A 161 2.59 -20.73 7.89
C GLU A 161 2.04 -19.50 8.59
N PHE A 162 1.13 -19.73 9.54
CA PHE A 162 0.54 -18.67 10.36
C PHE A 162 1.06 -18.85 11.78
N ASP A 163 1.37 -17.74 12.41
CA ASP A 163 1.89 -17.66 13.77
C ASP A 163 1.16 -16.55 14.55
N GLU A 164 1.63 -16.27 15.75
CA GLU A 164 1.08 -15.24 16.63
C GLU A 164 1.03 -13.84 15.97
N SER A 165 1.91 -13.58 15.00
CA SER A 165 1.93 -12.33 14.25
C SER A 165 0.73 -12.16 13.32
N THR A 166 0.19 -13.28 12.85
CA THR A 166 -1.02 -13.30 12.02
C THR A 166 -2.22 -12.83 12.84
N CYS A 167 -2.32 -13.33 14.08
CA CYS A 167 -3.30 -12.86 15.05
C CYS A 167 -3.07 -11.39 15.43
N SER A 168 -1.82 -11.00 15.69
CA SER A 168 -1.47 -9.60 16.00
C SER A 168 -1.85 -8.65 14.87
N GLY A 169 -1.62 -9.04 13.61
CA GLY A 169 -2.01 -8.30 12.41
C GLY A 169 -3.52 -8.09 12.34
N ALA A 170 -4.30 -9.17 12.46
CA ALA A 170 -5.77 -9.10 12.47
C ALA A 170 -6.31 -8.22 13.60
N ALA A 171 -5.75 -8.34 14.81
CA ALA A 171 -6.13 -7.51 15.95
C ALA A 171 -5.83 -6.03 15.72
N LYS A 172 -4.67 -5.70 15.15
CA LYS A 172 -4.29 -4.31 14.81
C LYS A 172 -5.16 -3.72 13.69
N GLY A 173 -5.62 -4.55 12.75
CA GLY A 173 -6.58 -4.16 11.72
C GLY A 173 -8.03 -4.07 12.22
N GLY A 174 -8.33 -4.54 13.43
CA GLY A 174 -9.69 -4.59 13.98
C GLY A 174 -10.57 -5.69 13.37
N HIS A 175 -9.95 -6.70 12.75
CA HIS A 175 -10.65 -7.78 12.02
C HIS A 175 -10.98 -8.96 12.94
N LEU A 176 -12.05 -8.81 13.73
CA LEU A 176 -12.52 -9.84 14.66
C LEU A 176 -12.97 -11.12 13.96
N ASP A 177 -13.50 -11.01 12.75
CA ASP A 177 -13.87 -12.12 11.88
C ASP A 177 -12.65 -12.98 11.49
N VAL A 178 -11.53 -12.35 11.13
CA VAL A 178 -10.26 -13.05 10.89
C VAL A 178 -9.76 -13.74 12.15
N LEU A 179 -9.82 -13.08 13.32
CA LEU A 179 -9.40 -13.69 14.58
C LEU A 179 -10.25 -14.92 14.95
N LYS A 180 -11.56 -14.87 14.71
CA LYS A 180 -12.45 -16.02 14.91
C LYS A 180 -12.13 -17.17 13.94
N TRP A 181 -11.74 -16.85 12.72
CA TRP A 181 -11.35 -17.83 11.70
C TRP A 181 -9.98 -18.46 11.96
N LEU A 182 -9.06 -17.73 12.58
CA LEU A 182 -7.73 -18.22 12.97
C LEU A 182 -7.73 -19.17 14.17
N ARG A 183 -8.85 -19.26 14.89
CA ARG A 183 -9.02 -20.10 16.09
C ARG A 183 -9.27 -21.56 15.72
#